data_AF-A0A7R9XQS0-F1
#
_entry.id   AF-A0A7R9XQS0-F1
#
_cell.length_a   1.000
_cell.length_b   1.000
_cell.length_c   1.000
_cell.angle_alpha   90.00
_cell.angle_beta   90.00
_cell.angle_gamma   90.00
#
_symmetry.space_group_name_H-M   'P 1'
#
loop_
_entity.id
_entity.type
_entity.pdbx_description
1 polymer ?
#
loop_
_entity_poly.entity_id
_entity_poly.type
_entity_poly.pdbx_seq_one_letter_code
_entity_poly.pdbx_strand_id
1 'polypeptide(L)'
;STCEAQFYGRSPAEIGKDCPLAAAIVKLVPKPKASMYKFKIVDACMHMQTGFEDVASQLKAMSKNDNVTYTLSDRAVGFEIVRAPPKDIIPLAKALADHCSEIEACSVGKLDALYN
;
A
#
# COMPACT_ATOMS: atom_id res chain seq x y z
N SER A 1 0.88 -0.20 3.23
CA SER A 1 0.80 -1.41 4.08
C SER A 1 2.03 -2.27 3.91
N THR A 2 2.56 -2.82 4.99
CA THR A 2 3.67 -3.79 4.96
C THR A 2 3.13 -5.21 4.91
N CYS A 3 3.68 -6.04 4.02
CA CYS A 3 3.32 -7.44 3.84
C CYS A 3 4.54 -8.32 4.13
N GLU A 4 4.30 -9.40 4.85
CA GLU A 4 5.26 -10.46 5.12
C GLU A 4 4.77 -11.72 4.42
N ALA A 5 5.48 -12.20 3.41
CA ALA A 5 5.15 -13.41 2.66
C ALA A 5 6.20 -14.49 2.90
N GLN A 6 5.75 -15.69 3.28
CA GLN A 6 6.57 -16.87 3.45
C GLN A 6 6.23 -17.87 2.34
N PHE A 7 7.25 -18.27 1.58
CA PHE A 7 7.11 -19.20 0.46
C PHE A 7 7.50 -20.62 0.89
N TYR A 8 6.75 -21.62 0.44
CA TYR A 8 7.00 -23.03 0.72
C TYR A 8 7.04 -23.85 -0.57
N GLY A 9 7.84 -24.92 -0.58
CA GLY A 9 7.92 -25.88 -1.69
C GLY A 9 8.70 -25.37 -2.91
N ARG A 10 8.23 -24.31 -3.58
CA ARG A 10 8.89 -23.70 -4.74
C ARG A 10 9.54 -22.38 -4.38
N SER A 11 10.67 -22.09 -5.01
CA SER A 11 11.31 -20.79 -4.84
C SER A 11 10.45 -19.68 -5.46
N PRO A 12 10.43 -18.48 -4.90
CA PRO A 12 9.68 -17.36 -5.49
C PRO A 12 10.22 -16.93 -6.86
N ALA A 13 11.46 -17.31 -7.22
CA ALA A 13 11.98 -17.15 -8.57
C ALA A 13 11.31 -18.10 -9.59
N GLU A 14 10.91 -19.29 -9.17
CA GLU A 14 10.15 -20.23 -10.00
C GLU A 14 8.70 -19.80 -10.12
N ILE A 15 8.08 -19.41 -9.00
CA ILE A 15 6.70 -18.87 -8.98
C ILE A 15 6.62 -17.56 -9.77
N GLY A 16 7.70 -16.77 -9.81
CA GLY A 16 7.81 -15.54 -10.58
C GLY A 16 7.64 -15.71 -12.09
N LYS A 17 7.74 -16.92 -12.64
CA LYS A 17 7.45 -17.20 -14.05
C LYS A 17 5.95 -17.21 -14.35
N ASP A 18 5.16 -17.66 -13.38
CA ASP A 18 3.70 -17.78 -13.49
C ASP A 18 2.96 -16.60 -12.86
N CYS A 19 3.57 -15.94 -11.87
CA CYS A 19 2.96 -14.85 -11.12
C CYS A 19 3.86 -13.60 -11.06
N PRO A 20 3.43 -12.46 -11.62
CA PRO A 20 4.23 -11.24 -11.67
C PRO A 20 4.52 -10.65 -10.28
N LEU A 21 3.63 -10.86 -9.31
CA LEU A 21 3.86 -10.44 -7.93
C LEU A 21 5.05 -11.16 -7.29
N ALA A 22 5.22 -12.47 -7.50
CA ALA A 22 6.36 -13.20 -6.96
C ALA A 22 7.69 -12.68 -7.56
N ALA A 23 7.71 -12.36 -8.86
CA ALA A 23 8.86 -11.73 -9.50
C ALA A 23 9.17 -10.33 -8.93
N ALA A 24 8.15 -9.53 -8.63
CA ALA A 24 8.31 -8.23 -7.99
C ALA A 24 8.87 -8.35 -6.57
N ILE A 25 8.38 -9.31 -5.78
CA ILE A 25 8.85 -9.57 -4.40
C ILE A 25 10.33 -9.97 -4.37
N VAL A 26 10.79 -10.81 -5.31
CA VAL A 26 12.21 -11.20 -5.41
C VAL A 26 13.11 -10.00 -5.74
N LYS A 27 12.65 -9.09 -6.59
CA LYS A 27 13.38 -7.85 -6.91
C LYS A 27 13.44 -6.89 -5.72
N LEU A 28 12.35 -6.78 -4.97
CA LEU A 28 12.23 -5.90 -3.80
C LEU A 28 13.04 -6.40 -2.60
N VAL A 29 13.09 -7.71 -2.40
CA VAL A 29 13.76 -8.33 -1.25
C VAL A 29 14.77 -9.38 -1.74
N PRO A 30 15.96 -8.95 -2.19
CA PRO A 30 16.97 -9.86 -2.75
C PRO A 30 17.64 -10.75 -1.68
N LYS A 31 17.54 -10.39 -0.39
CA LYS A 31 18.06 -11.16 0.75
C LYS A 31 16.97 -11.37 1.80
N PRO A 32 16.09 -12.37 1.63
CA PRO A 32 15.08 -12.73 2.62
C PRO A 32 15.72 -13.36 3.87
N LYS A 33 15.03 -13.26 5.01
CA LYS A 33 15.41 -14.00 6.22
C LYS A 33 14.63 -15.32 6.25
N ALA A 34 15.31 -16.46 6.17
CA ALA A 34 14.71 -17.79 6.34
C ALA A 34 13.41 -18.02 5.51
N SER A 35 13.45 -17.66 4.22
CA SER A 35 12.30 -17.75 3.28
C SER A 35 11.12 -16.82 3.56
N MET A 36 11.30 -15.84 4.46
CA MET A 36 10.35 -14.77 4.73
C MET A 36 10.75 -13.49 3.99
N TYR A 37 9.81 -12.95 3.22
CA TYR A 37 9.95 -11.76 2.40
C TYR A 37 9.09 -10.65 2.98
N LYS A 38 9.74 -9.60 3.50
CA LYS A 38 9.06 -8.42 4.05
C LYS A 38 9.17 -7.27 3.07
N PHE A 39 8.04 -6.83 2.53
CA PHE A 39 8.00 -5.77 1.52
C PHE A 39 6.81 -4.84 1.76
N LYS A 40 6.86 -3.62 1.19
CA LYS A 40 5.70 -2.73 1.18
C LYS A 40 4.85 -3.02 -0.05
N ILE A 41 3.54 -3.10 0.12
CA ILE A 41 2.61 -3.36 -0.99
C ILE A 41 2.69 -2.25 -2.04
N VAL A 42 2.89 -1.00 -1.60
CA VAL A 42 3.05 0.16 -2.50
C VAL A 42 4.21 -0.04 -3.47
N ASP A 43 5.35 -0.51 -2.97
CA ASP A 43 6.54 -0.75 -3.78
C ASP A 43 6.28 -1.90 -4.78
N ALA A 44 5.53 -2.92 -4.38
CA ALA A 44 5.09 -3.99 -5.28
C ALA A 44 4.13 -3.48 -6.37
N CYS A 45 3.15 -2.65 -6.02
CA CYS A 45 2.25 -1.99 -6.99
C CYS A 45 3.05 -1.16 -8.01
N MET A 46 4.04 -0.38 -7.54
CA MET A 46 4.89 0.43 -8.41
C MET A 46 5.73 -0.43 -9.36
N HIS A 47 6.30 -1.54 -8.87
CA HIS A 47 7.07 -2.45 -9.72
C HIS A 47 6.22 -3.20 -10.75
N MET A 48 4.96 -3.48 -10.42
CA MET A 48 4.03 -4.15 -11.32
C MET A 48 3.28 -3.18 -12.24
N GLN A 49 3.30 -1.89 -11.93
CA GLN A 49 2.46 -0.87 -12.56
C GLN A 49 0.96 -1.20 -12.48
N THR A 50 0.52 -1.80 -11.38
CA THR A 50 -0.87 -2.23 -11.14
C THR A 50 -1.46 -1.61 -9.88
N GLY A 51 -2.79 -1.70 -9.73
CA GLY A 51 -3.49 -1.23 -8.55
C GLY A 51 -3.29 -2.11 -7.31
N PHE A 52 -3.72 -1.62 -6.15
CA PHE A 52 -3.72 -2.38 -4.90
C PHE A 52 -4.61 -3.62 -4.96
N GLU A 53 -5.74 -3.53 -5.68
CA GLU A 53 -6.68 -4.65 -5.85
C GLU A 53 -6.04 -5.80 -6.63
N ASP A 54 -5.29 -5.50 -7.69
CA ASP A 54 -4.55 -6.51 -8.45
C ASP A 54 -3.53 -7.23 -7.58
N VAL A 55 -2.74 -6.50 -6.80
CA VAL A 55 -1.76 -7.10 -5.89
C VAL A 55 -2.46 -7.96 -4.81
N ALA A 56 -3.58 -7.48 -4.26
CA ALA A 56 -4.37 -8.25 -3.29
C ALA A 56 -4.96 -9.54 -3.92
N SER A 57 -5.43 -9.45 -5.15
CA SER A 57 -5.96 -10.60 -5.90
C SER A 57 -4.87 -11.65 -6.14
N GLN A 58 -3.66 -11.20 -6.50
CA GLN A 58 -2.51 -12.08 -6.74
C GLN A 58 -2.00 -12.71 -5.44
N LEU A 59 -1.92 -11.95 -4.34
CA LEU A 59 -1.61 -12.53 -3.01
C LEU A 59 -2.61 -13.62 -2.63
N LYS A 60 -3.91 -13.37 -2.85
CA LYS A 60 -4.98 -14.34 -2.56
C LYS A 60 -4.89 -15.58 -3.46
N ALA A 61 -4.57 -15.39 -4.75
CA ALA A 61 -4.38 -16.50 -5.68
C ALA A 61 -3.15 -17.35 -5.31
N MET A 62 -2.04 -16.72 -4.92
CA MET A 62 -0.83 -17.40 -4.47
C MET A 62 -1.06 -18.18 -3.17
N SER A 63 -1.86 -17.62 -2.25
CA SER A 63 -2.23 -18.28 -0.99
C SER A 63 -3.15 -19.49 -1.19
N LYS A 64 -4.07 -19.44 -2.16
CA LYS A 64 -4.96 -20.58 -2.48
C LYS A 64 -4.22 -21.80 -3.04
N ASN A 65 -3.06 -21.60 -3.64
CA ASN A 65 -2.26 -22.67 -4.23
C ASN A 65 -1.28 -23.30 -3.21
N ASP A 66 -1.45 -23.04 -1.91
CA ASP A 66 -0.61 -23.51 -0.78
C ASP A 66 0.90 -23.18 -0.89
N ASN A 67 1.29 -22.38 -1.87
CA ASN A 67 2.69 -22.03 -2.11
C ASN A 67 3.17 -20.90 -1.19
N VAL A 68 2.24 -20.10 -0.63
CA VAL A 68 2.56 -18.87 0.09
C VAL A 68 1.61 -18.62 1.25
N THR A 69 2.16 -18.37 2.43
CA THR A 69 1.44 -17.76 3.55
C THR A 69 1.84 -16.30 3.63
N TYR A 70 0.87 -15.39 3.78
CA TYR A 70 1.17 -13.97 3.93
C TYR A 70 0.44 -13.33 5.11
N THR A 71 1.08 -12.35 5.73
CA THR A 71 0.55 -11.54 6.83
C THR A 71 0.67 -10.07 6.46
N LEU A 72 -0.42 -9.32 6.66
CA LEU A 72 -0.47 -7.88 6.45
C LEU A 72 -0.30 -7.19 7.80
N SER A 73 0.84 -6.54 7.99
CA SER A 73 1.27 -6.04 9.31
C SER A 73 0.96 -4.54 9.50
N ASP A 74 0.16 -3.92 8.63
CA ASP A 74 -0.22 -2.52 8.75
C ASP A 74 -1.46 -2.16 7.90
N ARG A 75 -2.47 -1.52 8.48
CA ARG A 75 -3.59 -0.88 7.75
C ARG A 75 -3.18 0.52 7.27
N ALA A 76 -2.08 0.64 6.52
CA ALA A 76 -1.84 1.90 5.82
C ALA A 76 -2.90 2.04 4.72
N VAL A 77 -3.65 3.13 4.79
CA VAL A 77 -4.54 3.54 3.71
C VAL A 77 -3.64 3.88 2.52
N GLY A 78 -3.64 3.01 1.51
CA GLY A 78 -3.00 3.32 0.23
C GLY A 78 -3.82 4.37 -0.48
N PHE A 79 -3.23 5.52 -0.77
CA PHE A 79 -3.87 6.55 -1.59
C PHE A 79 -3.40 6.36 -3.03
N GLU A 80 -4.36 6.20 -3.94
CA GLU A 80 -4.08 6.28 -5.36
C GLU A 80 -4.20 7.74 -5.80
N ILE A 81 -3.16 8.28 -6.45
CA ILE A 81 -3.22 9.64 -6.98
C ILE A 81 -3.97 9.59 -8.32
N VAL A 82 -5.29 9.77 -8.26
CA VAL A 82 -6.22 9.68 -9.42
C VAL A 82 -5.97 10.76 -10.48
N ARG A 83 -5.22 11.82 -10.15
CA ARG A 83 -4.88 12.93 -11.05
C ARG A 83 -3.39 13.19 -11.01
N ALA A 84 -2.82 13.67 -12.12
CA ALA A 84 -1.44 14.09 -12.12
C ALA A 84 -1.21 15.10 -10.96
N PRO A 85 -0.28 14.84 -10.04
CA PRO A 85 -0.02 15.76 -8.96
C PRO A 85 0.40 17.11 -9.57
N PRO A 86 -0.05 18.24 -9.00
CA PRO A 86 0.42 19.54 -9.45
C PRO A 86 1.95 19.54 -9.45
N LYS A 87 2.56 20.14 -10.48
CA LYS A 87 4.03 20.23 -10.57
C LYS A 87 4.65 20.97 -9.39
N ASP A 88 3.85 21.78 -8.71
CA ASP A 88 4.21 22.51 -7.50
C ASP A 88 3.38 21.99 -6.32
N ILE A 89 4.05 21.63 -5.22
CA ILE A 89 3.42 21.13 -4.00
C ILE A 89 2.80 22.25 -3.16
N ILE A 90 3.21 23.51 -3.39
CA ILE A 90 2.80 24.67 -2.60
C ILE A 90 1.28 24.93 -2.69
N PRO A 91 0.63 24.93 -3.88
CA PRO A 91 -0.82 25.11 -3.97
C PRO A 91 -1.62 24.01 -3.26
N LEU A 92 -1.12 22.77 -3.28
CA LEU A 92 -1.77 21.65 -2.58
C LEU A 92 -1.67 21.81 -1.07
N ALA A 93 -0.50 22.18 -0.56
CA ALA A 93 -0.28 22.45 0.86
C ALA A 93 -1.16 23.61 1.36
N LYS A 94 -1.29 24.67 0.54
CA LYS A 94 -2.17 25.81 0.86
C LYS A 94 -3.64 25.40 0.91
N ALA A 95 -4.13 24.70 -0.11
CA ALA A 95 -5.52 24.24 -0.14
C ALA A 95 -5.85 23.32 1.05
N LEU A 96 -4.90 22.48 1.48
CA LEU A 96 -5.07 21.65 2.67
C LEU A 96 -5.13 22.49 3.96
N ALA A 97 -4.25 23.49 4.10
CA ALA A 97 -4.25 24.38 5.26
C ALA A 97 -5.55 25.17 5.37
N ASP A 98 -6.03 25.75 4.25
CA ASP A 98 -7.29 26.50 4.19
C ASP A 98 -8.47 25.60 4.63
N HIS A 99 -8.53 24.36 4.15
CA HIS A 99 -9.57 23.41 4.52
C HIS A 99 -9.55 23.04 6.02
N CYS A 100 -8.36 22.85 6.60
CA CYS A 100 -8.23 22.59 8.04
C CYS A 100 -8.76 23.76 8.87
N SER A 101 -8.43 25.00 8.48
CA SER A 101 -8.91 26.20 9.18
C SER A 101 -10.43 26.37 9.10
N GLU A 102 -11.07 26.02 7.99
CA GLU A 102 -12.53 26.01 7.86
C GLU A 102 -13.20 25.01 8.82
N ILE A 103 -12.63 23.80 8.94
CA ILE A 103 -13.13 22.77 9.86
C ILE A 103 -12.99 23.23 11.31
N GLU A 104 -11.86 23.81 11.67
CA GLU A 104 -11.62 24.35 13.01
C GLU A 104 -12.62 25.46 13.35
N ALA A 105 -12.80 26.45 12.47
CA ALA A 105 -13.76 27.54 12.66
C ALA A 105 -15.19 27.03 12.80
N CYS A 106 -15.59 26.05 11.97
CA CYS A 106 -16.90 25.41 12.06
C CYS A 106 -17.10 24.65 13.39
N SER A 107 -16.05 24.00 13.88
CA SER A 107 -16.11 23.24 15.13
C SER A 107 -16.18 24.16 16.35
N VAL A 108 -15.40 25.25 16.36
CA VAL A 108 -15.45 26.28 17.41
C VAL A 108 -16.81 26.97 17.42
N GLY A 109 -17.34 27.38 16.26
CA GLY A 109 -18.65 28.01 16.17
C GLY A 109 -19.79 27.14 16.70
N LYS A 110 -19.71 25.81 16.52
CA LYS A 110 -20.68 24.87 17.11
C LYS A 110 -20.56 24.79 18.64
N LEU A 111 -19.35 24.82 19.18
CA LEU A 111 -19.13 24.82 20.62
C LEU A 111 -19.59 26.13 21.24
N ASP A 112 -19.27 27.28 20.64
CA ASP A 112 -19.72 28.59 21.12
C ASP A 112 -21.25 28.71 21.13
N ALA A 113 -21.94 28.10 20.17
CA ALA A 113 -23.41 28.06 20.11
C ALA A 113 -24.06 27.10 21.12
N LEU A 114 -23.29 26.17 21.71
CA LEU A 114 -23.77 25.23 22.73
C LEU A 114 -23.57 25.76 24.16
N TYR A 115 -22.58 26.64 24.36
CA TYR A 115 -22.17 27.12 25.67
C TYR A 115 -22.48 28.62 25.93
N ASN A 116 -22.98 29.35 24.93
CA ASN A 116 -23.64 30.66 25.09
C ASN A 116 -25.16 30.53 24.91
#